data_AF-A0A7T0JNC8-F1
#
_entry.id   AF-A0A7T0JNC8-F1
#
_cell.length_a   1.000
_cell.length_b   1.000
_cell.length_c   1.000
_cell.angle_alpha   90.00
_cell.angle_beta   90.00
_cell.angle_gamma   90.00
#
_symmetry.space_group_name_H-M   'P 1'
#
loop_
_entity.id
_entity.type
_entity.pdbx_description
1 polymer ?
#
loop_
_entity_poly.entity_id
_entity_poly.type
_entity_poly.pdbx_seq_one_letter_code
_entity_poly.pdbx_strand_id
1 'polypeptide(L)'
;MKSTKKRFKLRLAEVERAAAILALLSADVLIFEAVWVVADDVLRACETLKQRVGQLHKTEFAEQIIDEQALYELDKIVDGDAISEVEQRLSAAWPDADNHPVGELLRQMLAKLEKHYASMSQSIQQLAALLSQ
;
A
#
# COMPACT_ATOMS: atom_id res chain seq x y z
N MET A 1 22.35 11.68 14.88
CA MET A 1 20.91 11.35 14.93
C MET A 1 20.24 11.82 13.63
N LYS A 2 19.56 10.96 12.86
CA LYS A 2 18.80 11.41 11.67
C LYS A 2 17.55 12.17 12.14
N SER A 3 17.24 13.32 11.55
CA SER A 3 16.01 14.07 11.90
C SER A 3 14.76 13.26 11.57
N THR A 4 13.67 13.47 12.31
CA THR A 4 12.36 12.83 12.04
C THR A 4 11.93 13.03 10.59
N LYS A 5 12.05 14.25 10.04
CA LYS A 5 11.83 14.54 8.61
C LYS A 5 12.63 13.62 7.66
N LYS A 6 13.90 13.31 7.96
CA LYS A 6 14.72 12.45 7.10
C LYS A 6 14.30 10.98 7.21
N ARG A 7 13.92 10.53 8.41
CA ARG A 7 13.39 9.17 8.64
C ARG A 7 12.05 8.99 7.94
N PHE A 8 11.16 9.97 8.03
CA PHE A 8 9.88 9.99 7.35
C PHE A 8 10.04 9.87 5.83
N LYS A 9 10.90 10.70 5.20
CA LYS A 9 11.17 10.59 3.75
C LYS A 9 11.63 9.20 3.31
N LEU A 10 12.47 8.54 4.12
CA LEU A 10 12.95 7.19 3.82
C LEU A 10 11.82 6.17 3.89
N ARG A 11 10.99 6.21 4.95
CA ARG A 11 9.83 5.32 5.08
C ARG A 11 8.77 5.57 4.01
N LEU A 12 8.53 6.83 3.67
CA LEU A 12 7.60 7.19 2.60
C LEU A 12 8.03 6.59 1.25
N ALA A 13 9.34 6.58 0.96
CA ALA A 13 9.88 5.94 -0.24
C ALA A 13 9.77 4.41 -0.21
N GLU A 14 9.74 3.79 0.98
CA GLU A 14 9.49 2.35 1.13
C GLU A 14 8.02 2.01 0.86
N VAL A 15 7.09 2.81 1.40
CA VAL A 15 5.65 2.70 1.13
C VAL A 15 5.37 2.84 -0.37
N GLU A 16 5.88 3.90 -0.99
CA GLU A 16 5.73 4.14 -2.42
C GLU A 16 6.27 2.97 -3.26
N ARG A 17 7.44 2.43 -2.91
CA ARG A 17 8.01 1.29 -3.63
C ARG A 17 7.13 0.05 -3.51
N ALA A 18 6.59 -0.23 -2.32
CA ALA A 18 5.71 -1.35 -2.11
C ALA A 18 4.41 -1.20 -2.93
N ALA A 19 3.81 -0.01 -2.93
CA ALA A 19 2.62 0.31 -3.72
C ALA A 19 2.90 0.23 -5.23
N ALA A 20 4.03 0.73 -5.71
CA ALA A 20 4.40 0.64 -7.13
C ALA A 20 4.56 -0.81 -7.60
N ILE A 21 5.09 -1.69 -6.75
CA ILE A 21 5.17 -3.13 -7.05
C ILE A 21 3.77 -3.74 -7.11
N LEU A 22 2.88 -3.43 -6.17
CA LEU A 22 1.49 -3.90 -6.19
C LEU A 22 0.75 -3.43 -7.44
N ALA A 23 0.86 -2.15 -7.78
CA ALA A 23 0.26 -1.57 -8.98
C ALA A 23 0.74 -2.31 -10.23
N LEU A 24 2.05 -2.58 -10.34
CA LEU A 24 2.60 -3.33 -11.47
C LEU A 24 2.07 -4.77 -11.55
N LEU A 25 1.93 -5.46 -10.41
CA LEU A 25 1.45 -6.84 -10.36
C LEU A 25 -0.06 -6.98 -10.63
N SER A 26 -0.82 -5.90 -10.45
CA SER A 26 -2.28 -5.88 -10.58
C SER A 26 -2.77 -5.12 -11.82
N ALA A 27 -1.88 -4.41 -12.52
CA ALA A 27 -2.20 -3.65 -13.71
C ALA A 27 -2.86 -4.52 -14.80
N ASP A 28 -3.91 -3.97 -15.41
CA ASP A 28 -4.63 -4.56 -16.55
C ASP A 28 -5.21 -5.97 -16.29
N VAL A 29 -5.34 -6.37 -15.03
CA VAL A 29 -5.98 -7.62 -14.63
C VAL A 29 -7.26 -7.31 -13.88
N LEU A 30 -8.40 -7.47 -14.55
CA LEU A 30 -9.73 -7.13 -14.01
C LEU A 30 -10.02 -7.77 -12.64
N ILE A 31 -9.55 -9.02 -12.43
CA ILE A 31 -9.77 -9.71 -11.17
C ILE A 31 -8.95 -9.12 -10.01
N PHE A 32 -7.88 -8.37 -10.30
CA PHE A 32 -7.01 -7.70 -9.34
C PHE A 32 -7.27 -6.20 -9.22
N GLU A 33 -8.33 -5.69 -9.86
CA GLU A 33 -8.69 -4.27 -9.87
C GLU A 33 -8.74 -3.66 -8.46
N ALA A 34 -9.32 -4.36 -7.48
CA ALA A 34 -9.38 -3.88 -6.09
C ALA A 34 -7.99 -3.60 -5.50
N VAL A 35 -7.02 -4.48 -5.77
CA VAL A 35 -5.62 -4.30 -5.34
C VAL A 35 -4.93 -3.18 -6.11
N TRP A 36 -5.23 -3.06 -7.40
CA TRP A 36 -4.71 -1.96 -8.22
C TRP A 36 -5.19 -0.59 -7.74
N VAL A 37 -6.49 -0.45 -7.45
CA VAL A 37 -7.09 0.79 -6.91
C VAL A 37 -6.41 1.16 -5.60
N VAL A 38 -6.26 0.21 -4.68
CA VAL A 38 -5.55 0.46 -3.42
C VAL A 38 -4.11 0.91 -3.66
N ALA A 39 -3.38 0.25 -4.57
CA ALA A 39 -2.01 0.64 -4.87
C ALA A 39 -1.91 2.05 -5.46
N ASP A 40 -2.83 2.43 -6.35
CA ASP A 40 -2.91 3.76 -6.93
C ASP A 40 -3.23 4.83 -5.88
N ASP A 41 -4.18 4.56 -4.99
CA ASP A 41 -4.53 5.46 -3.88
C ASP A 41 -3.34 5.68 -2.94
N VAL A 42 -2.59 4.61 -2.60
CA VAL A 42 -1.35 4.73 -1.80
C VAL A 42 -0.30 5.57 -2.52
N LEU A 43 -0.14 5.42 -3.83
CA LEU A 43 0.83 6.21 -4.62
C LEU A 43 0.45 7.70 -4.63
N ARG A 44 -0.83 8.03 -4.80
CA ARG A 44 -1.33 9.43 -4.74
C ARG A 44 -1.14 10.04 -3.36
N ALA A 45 -1.41 9.28 -2.29
CA ALA A 45 -1.16 9.71 -0.93
C ALA A 45 0.36 9.94 -0.69
N CYS A 46 1.21 9.05 -1.21
CA CYS A 46 2.66 9.23 -1.14
C CYS A 46 3.14 10.49 -1.85
N GLU A 47 2.60 10.78 -3.04
CA GLU A 47 2.93 12.00 -3.78
C GLU A 47 2.53 13.26 -3.00
N THR A 48 1.32 13.28 -2.45
CA THR A 48 0.82 14.38 -1.61
C THR A 48 1.73 14.61 -0.40
N LEU A 49 2.08 13.54 0.32
CA LEU A 49 2.99 13.61 1.46
C LEU A 49 4.39 14.07 1.05
N LYS A 50 4.92 13.63 -0.09
CA LYS A 50 6.23 14.09 -0.58
C LYS A 50 6.25 15.59 -0.82
N GLN A 51 5.22 16.12 -1.50
CA GLN A 51 5.09 17.56 -1.75
C GLN A 51 5.04 18.31 -0.42
N ARG A 52 4.23 17.84 0.52
CA ARG A 52 4.08 18.47 1.84
C ARG A 52 5.36 18.45 2.65
N VAL A 53 6.02 17.30 2.74
CA VAL A 53 7.33 17.17 3.40
C VAL A 53 8.37 18.08 2.73
N GLY A 54 8.27 18.32 1.43
CA GLY A 54 9.10 19.28 0.70
C GLY A 54 8.99 20.70 1.25
N GLN A 55 7.77 21.13 1.58
CA GLN A 55 7.43 22.49 2.00
C GLN A 55 7.70 22.77 3.49
N LEU A 56 7.52 21.76 4.36
CA LEU A 56 7.63 21.95 5.82
C LEU A 56 9.06 22.23 6.28
N HIS A 57 9.27 23.17 7.19
CA HIS A 57 10.58 23.33 7.82
C HIS A 57 10.90 22.16 8.77
N LYS A 58 12.17 21.89 9.06
CA LYS A 58 12.57 20.75 9.90
C LYS A 58 12.01 20.83 11.33
N THR A 59 11.87 22.03 11.88
CA THR A 59 11.40 22.28 13.26
C THR A 59 9.90 22.07 13.41
N GLU A 60 9.12 22.44 12.40
CA GLU A 60 7.65 22.35 12.39
C GLU A 60 7.15 21.03 11.81
N PHE A 61 8.07 20.20 11.30
CA PHE A 61 7.74 19.01 10.53
C PHE A 61 6.80 18.06 11.27
N ALA A 62 7.13 17.70 12.52
CA ALA A 62 6.37 16.70 13.26
C ALA A 62 4.95 17.19 13.61
N GLU A 63 4.84 18.46 14.00
CA GLU A 63 3.58 19.10 14.38
C GLU A 63 2.64 19.26 13.19
N GLN A 64 3.15 19.62 12.01
CA GLN A 64 2.29 19.84 10.85
C GLN A 64 2.01 18.57 10.06
N ILE A 65 2.94 17.61 10.00
CA ILE A 65 2.75 16.41 9.17
C ILE A 65 1.72 15.44 9.77
N ILE A 66 1.56 15.41 11.10
CA ILE A 66 0.69 14.43 11.77
C ILE A 66 -0.80 14.66 11.45
N ASP A 67 -1.18 15.90 11.15
CA ASP A 67 -2.54 16.29 10.80
C ASP A 67 -2.81 16.22 9.29
N GLU A 68 -1.87 15.72 8.49
CA GLU A 68 -2.06 15.62 7.05
C GLU A 68 -3.08 14.54 6.69
N GLN A 69 -4.11 14.95 5.95
CA GLN A 69 -5.17 14.07 5.47
C GLN A 69 -4.64 12.83 4.73
N ALA A 70 -3.55 12.97 3.96
CA ALA A 70 -2.96 11.85 3.24
C ALA A 70 -2.38 10.77 4.17
N LEU A 71 -1.99 11.08 5.41
CA LEU A 71 -1.62 10.05 6.39
C LEU A 71 -2.84 9.26 6.87
N TYR A 72 -3.95 9.96 7.11
CA TYR A 72 -5.20 9.33 7.52
C TYR A 72 -5.77 8.43 6.41
N GLU A 73 -5.63 8.83 5.15
CA GLU A 73 -5.99 7.99 4.01
C GLU A 73 -5.15 6.72 3.94
N LEU A 74 -3.83 6.82 4.18
CA LEU A 74 -2.97 5.63 4.25
C LEU A 74 -3.38 4.69 5.39
N ASP A 75 -3.75 5.22 6.56
CA ASP A 75 -4.19 4.42 7.70
C ASP A 75 -5.49 3.64 7.39
N LYS A 76 -6.47 4.30 6.77
CA LYS A 76 -7.70 3.64 6.29
C LYS A 76 -7.44 2.49 5.31
N ILE A 77 -6.45 2.64 4.45
CA ILE A 77 -6.10 1.59 3.48
C ILE A 77 -5.57 0.35 4.19
N VAL A 78 -4.81 0.52 5.29
CA VAL A 78 -4.31 -0.60 6.10
C VAL A 78 -5.45 -1.42 6.72
N ASP A 79 -6.54 -0.77 7.09
CA ASP A 79 -7.74 -1.43 7.64
C ASP A 79 -8.59 -2.12 6.56
N GLY A 80 -8.30 -1.87 5.28
CA GLY A 80 -9.00 -2.47 4.15
C GLY A 80 -8.49 -3.88 3.82
N ASP A 81 -9.38 -4.68 3.22
CA ASP A 81 -9.09 -6.07 2.84
C ASP A 81 -9.35 -6.33 1.35
N ALA A 82 -8.56 -5.66 0.51
CA ALA A 82 -8.65 -5.83 -0.94
C ALA A 82 -8.26 -7.24 -1.41
N ILE A 83 -7.45 -7.97 -0.63
CA ILE A 83 -7.06 -9.34 -0.96
C ILE A 83 -8.27 -10.26 -0.86
N SER A 84 -9.03 -10.23 0.25
CA SER A 84 -10.25 -11.02 0.38
C SER A 84 -11.25 -10.77 -0.75
N GLU A 85 -11.34 -9.54 -1.26
CA GLU A 85 -12.19 -9.24 -2.42
C GLU A 85 -11.70 -9.97 -3.69
N VAL A 86 -10.39 -9.97 -3.95
CA VAL A 86 -9.80 -10.73 -5.06
C VAL A 86 -10.07 -12.23 -4.90
N GLU A 87 -9.93 -12.78 -3.69
CA GLU A 87 -10.18 -14.20 -3.41
C GLU A 87 -11.63 -14.59 -3.72
N GLN A 88 -12.58 -13.74 -3.33
CA GLN A 88 -14.00 -13.94 -3.62
C GLN A 88 -14.28 -13.88 -5.12
N ARG A 89 -13.73 -12.87 -5.82
CA ARG A 89 -13.86 -12.76 -7.28
C ARG A 89 -13.26 -13.98 -8.00
N LEU A 90 -12.10 -14.45 -7.55
CA LEU A 90 -11.42 -15.64 -8.10
C LEU A 90 -12.24 -16.91 -7.89
N SER A 91 -12.74 -17.13 -6.69
CA SER A 91 -13.56 -18.30 -6.34
C SER A 91 -14.88 -18.32 -7.13
N ALA A 92 -15.49 -17.14 -7.33
CA ALA A 92 -16.71 -17.00 -8.12
C ALA A 92 -16.49 -17.20 -9.63
N ALA A 93 -15.37 -16.68 -10.16
CA ALA A 93 -15.03 -16.82 -11.57
C ALA A 93 -14.54 -18.23 -11.94
N TRP A 94 -13.97 -18.97 -10.98
CA TRP A 94 -13.41 -20.29 -11.23
C TRP A 94 -13.64 -21.28 -10.05
N PRO A 95 -14.83 -21.86 -9.93
CA PRO A 95 -15.18 -22.76 -8.82
C PRO A 95 -14.40 -24.08 -8.79
N ASP A 96 -13.97 -24.59 -9.96
CA ASP A 96 -13.24 -25.87 -10.10
C ASP A 96 -11.71 -25.68 -10.20
N ALA A 97 -11.15 -24.69 -9.48
CA ALA A 97 -9.74 -24.30 -9.61
C ALA A 97 -8.76 -25.39 -9.18
N ASP A 98 -9.22 -26.29 -8.32
CA ASP A 98 -8.40 -27.24 -7.57
C ASP A 98 -7.75 -28.34 -8.42
N ASN A 99 -8.27 -28.57 -9.64
CA ASN A 99 -7.80 -29.65 -10.51
C ASN A 99 -7.19 -29.17 -11.84
N HIS A 100 -6.89 -27.87 -11.98
CA HIS A 100 -6.35 -27.31 -13.23
C HIS A 100 -5.05 -26.51 -13.01
N PRO A 101 -4.01 -26.67 -13.85
CA PRO A 101 -2.75 -25.93 -13.73
C PRO A 101 -2.90 -24.40 -13.70
N VAL A 102 -3.96 -23.88 -14.35
CA VAL A 102 -4.29 -22.44 -14.31
C VAL A 102 -4.78 -22.01 -12.93
N GLY A 103 -5.51 -22.87 -12.20
CA GLY A 103 -5.94 -22.57 -10.84
C GLY A 103 -4.76 -22.46 -9.88
N GLU A 104 -3.78 -23.33 -10.01
CA GLU A 104 -2.53 -23.24 -9.24
C GLU A 104 -1.73 -21.97 -9.58
N LEU A 105 -1.66 -21.58 -10.86
CA LEU A 105 -1.05 -20.31 -11.25
C LEU A 105 -1.76 -19.11 -10.57
N LEU A 106 -3.08 -19.08 -10.58
CA LEU A 106 -3.88 -18.00 -9.98
C LEU A 106 -3.69 -17.94 -8.46
N ARG A 107 -3.62 -19.09 -7.78
CA ARG A 107 -3.28 -19.17 -6.35
C ARG A 107 -1.88 -18.63 -6.05
N GLN A 108 -0.89 -18.96 -6.88
CA GLN A 108 0.46 -18.41 -6.72
C GLN A 108 0.51 -16.91 -6.97
N MET A 109 -0.27 -16.38 -7.91
CA MET A 109 -0.40 -14.94 -8.14
C MET A 109 -1.05 -14.25 -6.95
N LEU A 110 -2.15 -14.80 -6.44
CA LEU A 110 -2.83 -14.31 -5.26
C LEU A 110 -1.91 -14.27 -4.03
N ALA A 111 -1.20 -15.36 -3.74
CA ALA A 111 -0.26 -15.42 -2.62
C ALA A 111 0.88 -14.38 -2.76
N LYS A 112 1.31 -14.08 -4.00
CA LYS A 112 2.29 -13.00 -4.24
C LYS A 112 1.68 -11.63 -3.98
N LEU A 113 0.45 -11.37 -4.44
CA LEU A 113 -0.27 -10.13 -4.17
C LEU A 113 -0.47 -9.93 -2.67
N GLU A 114 -0.94 -10.94 -1.95
CA GLU A 114 -1.13 -10.91 -0.50
C GLU A 114 0.17 -10.57 0.22
N LYS A 115 1.28 -11.23 -0.13
CA LYS A 115 2.60 -10.94 0.45
C LYS A 115 3.02 -9.48 0.22
N HIS A 116 2.81 -8.96 -0.98
CA HIS A 116 3.17 -7.57 -1.29
C HIS A 116 2.23 -6.58 -0.61
N TYR A 117 0.94 -6.89 -0.51
CA TYR A 117 -0.07 -6.10 0.19
C TYR A 117 0.27 -5.99 1.67
N ALA A 118 0.54 -7.12 2.34
CA ALA A 118 0.98 -7.13 3.73
C ALA A 118 2.27 -6.32 3.95
N SER A 119 3.24 -6.41 3.03
CA SER A 119 4.47 -5.61 3.10
C SER A 119 4.20 -4.11 2.94
N MET A 120 3.25 -3.71 2.09
CA MET A 120 2.83 -2.32 1.93
C MET A 120 2.15 -1.82 3.20
N SER A 121 1.17 -2.56 3.73
CA SER A 121 0.45 -2.22 4.95
C SER A 121 1.41 -2.08 6.14
N GLN A 122 2.36 -3.00 6.28
CA GLN A 122 3.40 -2.90 7.31
C GLN A 122 4.26 -1.63 7.14
N SER A 123 4.60 -1.27 5.90
CA SER A 123 5.39 -0.05 5.63
C SER A 123 4.61 1.21 5.99
N ILE A 124 3.30 1.24 5.75
CA ILE A 124 2.41 2.34 6.15
C ILE A 124 2.36 2.46 7.67
N GLN A 125 2.13 1.36 8.38
CA GLN A 125 2.12 1.35 9.85
C GLN A 125 3.47 1.83 10.44
N GLN A 126 4.60 1.43 9.84
CA GLN A 126 5.92 1.90 10.24
C GLN A 126 6.13 3.40 9.96
N LEU A 127 5.53 3.94 8.90
CA LEU A 127 5.53 5.37 8.62
C LEU A 127 4.76 6.14 9.70
N ALA A 128 3.54 5.69 10.03
CA ALA A 128 2.70 6.30 11.07
C ALA A 128 3.39 6.27 12.45
N ALA A 129 3.98 5.12 12.82
CA ALA A 129 4.68 4.94 14.09
C ALA A 129 5.91 5.84 14.29
N LEU A 130 6.44 6.47 13.23
CA LEU A 130 7.52 7.46 13.36
C LEU A 130 7.05 8.80 13.95
N LEU A 131 5.76 9.09 13.88
CA LEU A 131 5.17 10.36 14.32
C LEU A 131 4.56 10.27 15.72
N SER A 132 4.33 9.04 16.21
CA SER A 132 3.84 8.76 17.57
C SER A 132 4.97 8.61 18.62
N GLN A 133 6.22 8.96 18.26
CA GLN A 133 7.43 8.89 19.11
C GLN A 133 7.86 10.26 19.57
#